data_AF-A0A7G6X634-F1
#
_entry.id   AF-A0A7G6X634-F1
#
_cell.length_a   1.000
_cell.length_b   1.000
_cell.length_c   1.000
_cell.angle_alpha   90.00
_cell.angle_beta   90.00
_cell.angle_gamma   90.00
#
_symmetry.space_group_name_H-M   'P 1'
#
loop_
_entity.id
_entity.type
_entity.pdbx_description
1 polymer ?
#
loop_
_entity_poly.entity_id
_entity_poly.type
_entity_poly.pdbx_seq_one_letter_code
_entity_poly.pdbx_strand_id
1 'polypeptide(L)'
;MSPWRRALATGLLAVLAGCGGPTAGPGTPDDSAPTGTFAEPSIEPTDPESSQQVQPKPSIELASAPIGGNVVENGIYRCAEVNWLGRSPIPAGTTIVTGSPHVEPGGVFEIDQRGCPADARPCPEVQWVTGDFQPCFVGARQVAAGTDDIALIMPIRATCNTGADCKSLAGDQPGSQIAFSPGDLPTTSPTG
;
A
#
# COMPACT_ATOMS: atom_id res chain seq x y z
N MET A 1 16.04 -30.89 21.89
CA MET A 1 15.00 -31.76 22.47
C MET A 1 14.39 -31.04 23.67
N SER A 2 13.16 -30.53 23.53
CA SER A 2 12.11 -30.57 24.56
C SER A 2 10.83 -29.99 23.95
N PRO A 3 9.73 -30.76 23.88
CA PRO A 3 8.46 -30.33 23.32
C PRO A 3 7.50 -29.87 24.43
N TRP A 4 6.63 -28.89 24.16
CA TRP A 4 5.45 -28.69 25.00
C TRP A 4 4.15 -28.59 24.19
N ARG A 5 3.08 -29.03 24.84
CA ARG A 5 1.90 -29.66 24.27
C ARG A 5 0.72 -28.69 24.19
N ARG A 6 -0.04 -28.90 23.11
CA ARG A 6 -1.48 -28.70 22.85
C ARG A 6 -2.38 -28.30 24.03
N ALA A 7 -3.34 -27.42 23.74
CA ALA A 7 -4.71 -27.52 24.28
C ALA A 7 -5.74 -27.03 23.23
N LEU A 8 -6.74 -27.88 22.99
CA LEU A 8 -7.97 -27.63 22.22
C LEU A 8 -8.99 -26.90 23.11
N ALA A 9 -9.84 -26.06 22.53
CA ALA A 9 -11.10 -25.67 23.16
C ALA A 9 -12.21 -25.52 22.09
N THR A 10 -13.04 -26.54 22.05
CA THR A 10 -14.34 -26.61 21.37
C THR A 10 -15.38 -25.82 22.18
N GLY A 11 -16.30 -25.11 21.54
CA GLY A 11 -17.37 -24.40 22.24
C GLY A 11 -18.55 -24.06 21.32
N LEU A 12 -19.49 -25.00 21.25
CA LEU A 12 -20.80 -24.97 20.60
C LEU A 12 -21.79 -24.06 21.35
N LEU A 13 -22.77 -23.47 20.66
CA LEU A 13 -24.20 -23.22 21.02
C LEU A 13 -24.70 -22.00 20.20
N ALA A 14 -25.91 -21.84 19.64
CA ALA A 14 -27.16 -22.58 19.41
C ALA A 14 -28.33 -21.58 19.59
N VAL A 15 -29.08 -21.35 18.50
CA VAL A 15 -30.55 -21.15 18.41
C VAL A 15 -31.19 -19.85 18.95
N LEU A 16 -32.07 -19.25 18.13
CA LEU A 16 -33.44 -18.72 18.41
C LEU A 16 -33.98 -18.12 17.08
N ALA A 17 -34.90 -18.75 16.32
CA ALA A 17 -36.38 -18.68 16.44
C ALA A 17 -36.87 -17.22 16.69
N GLY A 18 -37.72 -16.56 15.90
CA GLY A 18 -38.91 -16.96 15.15
C GLY A 18 -40.08 -16.08 15.63
N CYS A 19 -40.81 -15.43 14.72
CA CYS A 19 -42.20 -14.89 14.83
C CYS A 19 -42.38 -13.90 13.66
N GLY A 20 -43.39 -13.95 12.81
CA GLY A 20 -44.76 -14.41 13.00
C GLY A 20 -45.65 -13.31 12.44
N GLY A 21 -46.15 -13.49 11.22
CA GLY A 21 -47.14 -12.59 10.63
C GLY A 21 -48.51 -12.74 11.27
N PRO A 22 -49.46 -11.86 10.91
CA PRO A 22 -50.80 -12.33 10.63
C PRO A 22 -51.32 -11.85 9.27
N THR A 23 -51.64 -12.82 8.43
CA THR A 23 -52.60 -12.74 7.33
C THR A 23 -54.02 -12.67 7.92
N ALA A 24 -54.82 -11.68 7.52
CA ALA A 24 -56.25 -11.66 7.80
C ALA A 24 -57.03 -11.13 6.59
N GLY A 25 -57.53 -12.06 5.78
CA GLY A 25 -58.97 -12.22 5.50
C GLY A 25 -59.70 -11.24 4.57
N PRO A 26 -60.62 -11.72 3.71
CA PRO A 26 -61.15 -11.00 2.56
C PRO A 26 -62.44 -10.24 2.86
N GLY A 27 -62.54 -9.01 2.33
CA GLY A 27 -63.79 -8.24 2.25
C GLY A 27 -64.26 -8.13 0.80
N THR A 28 -65.47 -8.59 0.55
CA THR A 28 -66.21 -8.54 -0.73
C THR A 28 -66.46 -7.11 -1.26
N PRO A 29 -66.76 -6.96 -2.57
CA PRO A 29 -66.58 -5.72 -3.31
C PRO A 29 -67.76 -4.76 -3.13
N ASP A 30 -67.47 -3.53 -2.73
CA ASP A 30 -68.42 -2.42 -2.85
C ASP A 30 -68.30 -1.83 -4.26
N ASP A 31 -69.35 -2.02 -5.04
CA ASP A 31 -69.54 -1.52 -6.40
C ASP A 31 -69.87 -0.02 -6.30
N SER A 32 -68.83 0.79 -6.18
CA SER A 32 -68.91 2.24 -6.32
C SER A 32 -68.12 2.63 -7.55
N ALA A 33 -68.82 2.78 -8.67
CA ALA A 33 -68.28 3.37 -9.89
C ALA A 33 -67.70 4.76 -9.58
N PRO A 34 -66.37 4.97 -9.62
CA PRO A 34 -65.83 6.30 -9.52
C PRO A 34 -66.03 6.99 -10.86
N THR A 35 -66.70 8.13 -10.83
CA THR A 35 -66.84 9.07 -11.94
C THR A 35 -65.42 9.42 -12.41
N GLY A 36 -64.98 8.80 -13.51
CA GLY A 36 -63.63 8.91 -14.03
C GLY A 36 -63.34 10.33 -14.47
N THR A 37 -62.83 11.15 -13.56
CA THR A 37 -62.06 12.33 -13.92
C THR A 37 -60.70 11.78 -14.36
N PHE A 38 -60.41 11.87 -15.66
CA PHE A 38 -59.05 11.67 -16.16
C PHE A 38 -58.18 12.80 -15.59
N ALA A 39 -57.73 12.63 -14.35
CA ALA A 39 -56.63 13.41 -13.81
C ALA A 39 -55.37 12.91 -14.52
N GLU A 40 -54.66 13.83 -15.17
CA GLU A 40 -53.30 13.61 -15.67
C GLU A 40 -52.47 12.95 -14.55
N PRO A 41 -51.66 11.92 -14.85
CA PRO A 41 -50.82 11.29 -13.84
C PRO A 41 -49.92 12.35 -13.22
N SER A 42 -49.90 12.42 -11.90
CA SER A 42 -49.05 13.34 -11.15
C SER A 42 -47.60 13.09 -11.56
N ILE A 43 -46.90 14.13 -12.02
CA ILE A 43 -45.47 14.08 -12.31
C ILE A 43 -44.76 13.72 -11.02
N GLU A 44 -44.12 12.55 -10.96
CA GLU A 44 -43.27 12.18 -9.82
C GLU A 44 -42.21 13.27 -9.62
N PRO A 45 -42.05 13.80 -8.40
CA PRO A 45 -40.97 14.71 -8.09
C PRO A 45 -39.65 13.99 -8.41
N THR A 46 -38.95 14.46 -9.44
CA THR A 46 -37.58 14.01 -9.73
C THR A 46 -36.66 14.77 -8.79
N ASP A 47 -36.77 14.49 -7.49
CA ASP A 47 -35.80 14.98 -6.54
C ASP A 47 -34.42 14.44 -6.94
N PRO A 48 -33.36 15.27 -6.87
CA PRO A 48 -32.02 14.79 -7.17
C PRO A 48 -31.68 13.64 -6.21
N GLU A 49 -31.32 12.48 -6.76
CA GLU A 49 -30.81 11.37 -5.96
C GLU A 49 -29.70 11.88 -5.05
N SER A 50 -29.84 11.61 -3.75
CA SER A 50 -28.84 12.01 -2.77
C SER A 50 -27.51 11.35 -3.11
N SER A 51 -26.47 12.15 -3.35
CA SER A 51 -25.14 11.61 -3.59
C SER A 51 -24.68 10.83 -2.36
N GLN A 52 -24.36 9.55 -2.55
CA GLN A 52 -23.79 8.74 -1.48
C GLN A 52 -22.52 9.42 -0.92
N GLN A 53 -22.42 9.47 0.41
CA GLN A 53 -21.22 9.97 1.07
C GLN A 53 -20.02 9.09 0.71
N VAL A 54 -18.97 9.70 0.16
CA VAL A 54 -17.69 9.01 -0.11
C VAL A 54 -17.04 8.68 1.23
N GLN A 55 -16.99 7.41 1.59
CA GLN A 55 -16.23 6.99 2.76
C GLN A 55 -14.71 7.08 2.48
N PRO A 56 -13.92 7.69 3.38
CA PRO A 56 -12.48 7.77 3.21
C PRO A 56 -11.84 6.39 3.28
N LYS A 57 -10.94 6.09 2.33
CA LYS A 57 -10.17 4.84 2.33
C LYS A 57 -9.14 4.83 3.47
N PRO A 58 -8.89 3.66 4.08
CA PRO A 58 -7.82 3.53 5.07
C PRO A 58 -6.44 3.78 4.44
N SER A 59 -5.53 4.37 5.21
CA SER A 59 -4.14 4.60 4.79
C SER A 59 -3.15 4.33 5.92
N ILE A 60 -1.91 4.02 5.55
CA ILE A 60 -0.78 3.82 6.46
C ILE A 60 0.48 4.49 5.91
N GLU A 61 1.41 4.78 6.80
CA GLU A 61 2.77 5.23 6.45
C GLU A 61 3.77 4.23 7.02
N LEU A 62 4.72 3.80 6.18
CA LEU A 62 5.85 2.99 6.62
C LEU A 62 7.12 3.83 6.49
N ALA A 63 7.86 3.97 7.59
CA ALA A 63 9.13 4.69 7.59
C ALA A 63 10.19 3.99 6.74
N SER A 64 10.15 2.65 6.70
CA SER A 64 11.00 1.81 5.85
C SER A 64 10.13 0.78 5.14
N ALA A 65 10.03 0.90 3.83
CA ALA A 65 9.27 -0.01 2.99
C ALA A 65 9.97 -1.38 2.89
N PRO A 66 9.22 -2.48 2.77
CA PRO A 66 9.76 -3.78 2.42
C PRO A 66 10.25 -3.77 0.97
N ILE A 67 11.51 -3.38 0.77
CA ILE A 67 12.12 -3.24 -0.56
C ILE A 67 13.40 -4.08 -0.66
N GLY A 68 13.72 -4.48 -1.88
CA GLY A 68 14.95 -5.19 -2.22
C GLY A 68 15.36 -4.95 -3.65
N GLY A 69 16.50 -5.49 -4.03
CA GLY A 69 17.01 -5.39 -5.39
C GLY A 69 18.52 -5.31 -5.42
N ASN A 70 19.07 -5.15 -6.62
CA ASN A 70 20.49 -5.20 -6.85
C ASN A 70 21.11 -3.81 -6.77
N VAL A 71 22.34 -3.73 -6.27
CA VAL A 71 23.16 -2.53 -6.28
C VAL A 71 24.28 -2.70 -7.30
N VAL A 72 24.38 -1.75 -8.23
CA VAL A 72 25.48 -1.66 -9.19
C VAL A 72 26.46 -0.60 -8.70
N GLU A 73 27.75 -0.94 -8.69
CA GLU A 73 28.82 -0.07 -8.23
C GLU A 73 29.63 0.51 -9.39
N ASN A 74 29.93 1.81 -9.34
CA ASN A 74 30.81 2.47 -10.30
C ASN A 74 31.66 3.55 -9.60
N GLY A 75 32.86 3.17 -9.16
CA GLY A 75 33.75 4.05 -8.41
C GLY A 75 33.11 4.48 -7.09
N ILE A 76 32.90 5.78 -6.90
CA ILE A 76 32.22 6.34 -5.72
C ILE A 76 30.69 6.34 -5.85
N TYR A 77 30.14 6.00 -7.01
CA TYR A 77 28.70 5.98 -7.24
C TYR A 77 28.13 4.57 -7.05
N ARG A 78 26.88 4.52 -6.60
CA ARG A 78 26.06 3.33 -6.45
C ARG A 78 24.70 3.58 -7.08
N CYS A 79 24.12 2.57 -7.71
CA CYS A 79 22.74 2.61 -8.18
C CYS A 79 22.00 1.38 -7.69
N ALA A 80 20.97 1.59 -6.89
CA ALA A 80 20.06 0.53 -6.45
C ALA A 80 18.84 0.46 -7.38
N GLU A 81 18.56 -0.73 -7.90
CA GLU A 81 17.23 -1.07 -8.40
C GLU A 81 16.32 -1.40 -7.21
N VAL A 82 15.17 -0.75 -7.12
CA VAL A 82 14.24 -0.90 -6.01
C VAL A 82 13.00 -1.66 -6.46
N ASN A 83 12.82 -2.82 -5.85
CA ASN A 83 11.69 -3.71 -6.03
C ASN A 83 10.89 -3.86 -4.73
N TRP A 84 9.58 -4.05 -4.84
CA TRP A 84 8.70 -4.31 -3.71
C TRP A 84 8.83 -5.76 -3.24
N LEU A 85 9.13 -5.95 -1.95
CA LEU A 85 9.21 -7.26 -1.28
C LEU A 85 8.10 -7.48 -0.25
N GLY A 86 7.19 -6.52 -0.08
CA GLY A 86 6.04 -6.68 0.80
C GLY A 86 5.02 -7.66 0.20
N ARG A 87 3.76 -7.54 0.62
CA ARG A 87 2.70 -8.42 0.13
C ARG A 87 2.63 -8.41 -1.40
N SER A 88 2.80 -9.59 -1.99
CA SER A 88 2.75 -9.82 -3.43
C SER A 88 1.70 -10.88 -3.78
N PRO A 89 0.77 -10.58 -4.70
CA PRO A 89 0.58 -9.30 -5.37
C PRO A 89 0.10 -8.21 -4.39
N ILE A 90 0.34 -6.93 -4.74
CA ILE A 90 -0.28 -5.79 -4.04
C ILE A 90 -1.80 -6.00 -4.06
N PRO A 91 -2.52 -5.87 -2.92
CA PRO A 91 -3.96 -6.10 -2.88
C PRO A 91 -4.73 -5.14 -3.79
N ALA A 92 -5.77 -5.64 -4.46
CA ALA A 92 -6.59 -4.84 -5.37
C ALA A 92 -7.16 -3.59 -4.67
N GLY A 93 -7.19 -2.47 -5.39
CA GLY A 93 -7.63 -1.18 -4.85
C GLY A 93 -6.65 -0.54 -3.85
N THR A 94 -5.45 -1.10 -3.70
CA THR A 94 -4.36 -0.52 -2.93
C THR A 94 -3.39 0.23 -3.83
N THR A 95 -3.02 1.43 -3.37
CA THR A 95 -2.03 2.29 -3.99
C THR A 95 -0.91 2.54 -3.00
N ILE A 96 0.33 2.30 -3.42
CA ILE A 96 1.54 2.64 -2.66
C ILE A 96 2.22 3.80 -3.35
N VAL A 97 2.56 4.85 -2.60
CA VAL A 97 3.32 6.00 -3.08
C VAL A 97 4.63 6.03 -2.31
N THR A 98 5.74 6.05 -3.04
CA THR A 98 7.08 6.14 -2.48
C THR A 98 7.41 7.58 -2.08
N GLY A 99 8.08 7.74 -0.95
CA GLY A 99 8.59 9.01 -0.47
C GLY A 99 10.05 9.23 -0.88
N SER A 100 10.66 10.28 -0.32
CA SER A 100 12.06 10.60 -0.57
C SER A 100 12.97 9.55 0.10
N PRO A 101 13.83 8.85 -0.66
CA PRO A 101 14.76 7.89 -0.09
C PRO A 101 15.86 8.59 0.70
N HIS A 102 16.40 7.90 1.69
CA HIS A 102 17.57 8.33 2.46
C HIS A 102 18.40 7.11 2.87
N VAL A 103 19.55 7.34 3.51
CA VAL A 103 20.47 6.28 3.93
C VAL A 103 20.70 6.30 5.42
N GLU A 104 20.83 5.12 6.03
CA GLU A 104 21.08 4.94 7.46
C GLU A 104 22.14 3.84 7.71
N PRO A 105 23.20 4.12 8.50
CA PRO A 105 23.53 5.42 9.09
C PRO A 105 23.96 6.45 8.04
N GLY A 106 23.66 7.73 8.29
CA GLY A 106 24.03 8.82 7.38
C GLY A 106 25.53 9.17 7.41
N GLY A 107 25.97 9.98 6.44
CA GLY A 107 27.31 10.59 6.42
C GLY A 107 28.36 9.85 5.58
N VAL A 108 28.08 8.62 5.15
CA VAL A 108 28.97 7.86 4.24
C VAL A 108 28.53 7.99 2.78
N PHE A 109 27.22 7.96 2.55
CA PHE A 109 26.60 8.17 1.25
C PHE A 109 25.64 9.37 1.28
N GLU A 110 25.53 10.05 0.14
CA GLU A 110 24.47 11.02 -0.17
C GLU A 110 23.64 10.48 -1.32
N ILE A 111 22.32 10.73 -1.30
CA ILE A 111 21.46 10.40 -2.43
C ILE A 111 21.84 11.29 -3.61
N ASP A 112 22.20 10.66 -4.73
CA ASP A 112 22.66 11.32 -5.94
C ASP A 112 22.30 10.50 -7.17
N GLN A 113 21.26 10.93 -7.89
CA GLN A 113 20.73 10.19 -9.04
C GLN A 113 21.73 10.07 -10.20
N ARG A 114 22.82 10.84 -10.21
CA ARG A 114 23.91 10.68 -11.20
C ARG A 114 24.62 9.34 -11.09
N GLY A 115 24.45 8.63 -9.96
CA GLY A 115 24.95 7.26 -9.81
C GLY A 115 24.20 6.24 -10.65
N CYS A 116 23.00 6.56 -11.14
CA CYS A 116 22.18 5.71 -12.00
C CYS A 116 22.20 6.16 -13.47
N PRO A 117 21.81 5.28 -14.41
CA PRO A 117 21.59 5.66 -15.81
C PRO A 117 20.60 6.83 -15.94
N ALA A 118 20.81 7.69 -16.94
CA ALA A 118 19.99 8.90 -17.12
C ALA A 118 18.53 8.62 -17.48
N ASP A 119 18.25 7.45 -18.06
CA ASP A 119 16.93 6.95 -18.40
C ASP A 119 16.28 6.12 -17.26
N ALA A 120 17.01 5.88 -16.17
CA ALA A 120 16.48 5.15 -15.03
C ALA A 120 15.43 5.98 -14.30
N ARG A 121 14.23 5.41 -14.11
CA ARG A 121 13.12 6.07 -13.42
C ARG A 121 13.46 6.28 -11.93
N PRO A 122 13.55 7.53 -11.45
CA PRO A 122 13.86 7.78 -10.04
C PRO A 122 12.72 7.33 -9.13
N CYS A 123 13.04 6.94 -7.90
CA CYS A 123 12.04 6.44 -6.96
C CYS A 123 11.08 7.46 -6.33
N PRO A 124 11.44 8.72 -6.01
CA PRO A 124 10.50 9.62 -5.34
C PRO A 124 9.15 9.74 -6.06
N GLU A 125 8.06 9.68 -5.30
CA GLU A 125 6.68 9.84 -5.77
C GLU A 125 6.20 8.81 -6.81
N VAL A 126 6.94 7.71 -6.98
CA VAL A 126 6.50 6.57 -7.78
C VAL A 126 5.30 5.91 -7.12
N GLN A 127 4.30 5.63 -7.94
CA GLN A 127 3.09 4.93 -7.55
C GLN A 127 3.17 3.45 -7.98
N TRP A 128 2.96 2.54 -7.03
CA TRP A 128 2.81 1.12 -7.28
C TRP A 128 1.38 0.67 -7.00
N VAL A 129 0.80 -0.07 -7.95
CA VAL A 129 -0.53 -0.65 -7.85
C VAL A 129 -0.49 -2.11 -8.31
N THR A 130 -1.57 -2.85 -8.03
CA THR A 130 -1.73 -4.21 -8.53
C THR A 130 -1.65 -4.25 -10.06
N GLY A 131 -0.76 -5.07 -10.62
CA GLY A 131 -0.67 -5.32 -12.06
C GLY A 131 0.09 -4.27 -12.87
N ASP A 132 0.49 -3.15 -12.26
CA ASP A 132 1.34 -2.12 -12.88
C ASP A 132 2.51 -1.78 -11.95
N PHE A 133 3.17 -2.84 -11.48
CA PHE A 133 4.41 -2.70 -10.74
C PHE A 133 5.56 -2.54 -11.73
N GLN A 134 6.34 -1.49 -11.54
CA GLN A 134 7.60 -1.28 -12.24
C GLN A 134 8.66 -0.91 -11.20
N PRO A 135 9.91 -1.38 -11.34
CA PRO A 135 11.00 -0.97 -10.47
C PRO A 135 11.31 0.52 -10.65
N CYS A 136 11.92 1.11 -9.63
CA CYS A 136 12.50 2.46 -9.71
C CYS A 136 13.95 2.39 -9.23
N PHE A 137 14.70 3.47 -9.39
CA PHE A 137 16.12 3.49 -9.10
C PHE A 137 16.49 4.61 -8.12
N VAL A 138 17.44 4.31 -7.24
CA VAL A 138 18.03 5.29 -6.32
C VAL A 138 19.54 5.30 -6.53
N GLY A 139 20.05 6.44 -6.97
CA GLY A 139 21.48 6.69 -7.02
C GLY A 139 22.02 7.19 -5.68
N ALA A 140 23.24 6.79 -5.34
CA ALA A 140 23.98 7.30 -4.19
C ALA A 140 25.44 7.59 -4.55
N ARG A 141 26.03 8.58 -3.89
CA ARG A 141 27.44 8.96 -4.01
C ARG A 141 28.12 8.83 -2.67
N GLN A 142 29.23 8.10 -2.63
CA GLN A 142 30.05 7.97 -1.44
C GLN A 142 30.80 9.29 -1.19
N VAL A 143 30.71 9.79 0.04
CA VAL A 143 31.31 11.07 0.46
C VAL A 143 32.29 10.93 1.62
N ALA A 144 32.27 9.79 2.32
CA ALA A 144 33.24 9.44 3.35
C ALA A 144 33.69 7.98 3.22
N ALA A 145 34.83 7.63 3.80
CA ALA A 145 35.22 6.23 3.96
C ALA A 145 34.35 5.57 5.03
N GLY A 146 34.17 4.25 4.93
CA GLY A 146 33.40 3.47 5.89
C GLY A 146 33.69 1.98 5.74
N THR A 147 33.29 1.19 6.73
CA THR A 147 33.44 -0.27 6.72
C THR A 147 32.11 -1.00 6.82
N ASP A 148 31.08 -0.31 7.28
CA ASP A 148 29.76 -0.89 7.53
C ASP A 148 28.84 -0.64 6.34
N ASP A 149 27.98 -1.62 6.07
CA ASP A 149 26.93 -1.48 5.06
C ASP A 149 25.92 -0.42 5.48
N ILE A 150 25.55 0.44 4.52
CA ILE A 150 24.64 1.55 4.74
C ILE A 150 23.30 1.23 4.11
N ALA A 151 22.26 1.07 4.93
CA ALA A 151 20.93 0.71 4.45
C ALA A 151 20.29 1.86 3.66
N LEU A 152 19.68 1.54 2.52
CA LEU A 152 18.78 2.44 1.82
C LEU A 152 17.40 2.37 2.47
N ILE A 153 16.93 3.47 3.03
CA ILE A 153 15.59 3.57 3.62
C ILE A 153 14.67 4.29 2.63
N MET A 154 13.51 3.69 2.39
CA MET A 154 12.48 4.27 1.53
C MET A 154 11.17 4.37 2.30
N PRO A 155 10.75 5.58 2.69
CA PRO A 155 9.42 5.76 3.26
C PRO A 155 8.36 5.53 2.19
N ILE A 156 7.20 5.00 2.58
CA ILE A 156 6.03 4.90 1.70
C ILE A 156 4.77 5.34 2.42
N ARG A 157 3.79 5.80 1.63
CA ARG A 157 2.39 5.94 2.04
C ARG A 157 1.55 4.97 1.23
N ALA A 158 0.70 4.19 1.88
CA ALA A 158 -0.23 3.30 1.21
C ALA A 158 -1.68 3.68 1.52
N THR A 159 -2.52 3.70 0.49
CA THR A 159 -3.97 3.82 0.59
C THR A 159 -4.58 2.49 0.18
N CYS A 160 -5.31 1.84 1.06
CA CYS A 160 -5.80 0.47 0.86
C CYS A 160 -7.31 0.44 0.66
N ASN A 161 -7.81 -0.69 0.13
CA ASN A 161 -9.25 -0.93 0.08
C ASN A 161 -9.83 -1.23 1.48
N THR A 162 -9.10 -2.02 2.29
CA THR A 162 -9.49 -2.36 3.66
C THR A 162 -8.35 -2.17 4.64
N GLY A 163 -8.68 -2.05 5.94
CA GLY A 163 -7.66 -1.98 6.99
C GLY A 163 -6.84 -3.26 7.13
N ALA A 164 -7.40 -4.42 6.76
CA ALA A 164 -6.67 -5.69 6.74
C ALA A 164 -5.61 -5.71 5.64
N ASP A 165 -5.93 -5.16 4.46
CA ASP A 165 -4.96 -5.04 3.36
C ASP A 165 -3.77 -4.18 3.78
N CYS A 166 -4.02 -3.02 4.40
CA CYS A 166 -2.96 -2.17 4.94
C CYS A 166 -2.06 -2.90 5.93
N LYS A 167 -2.63 -3.61 6.92
CA LYS A 167 -1.83 -4.35 7.92
C LYS A 167 -0.96 -5.43 7.29
N SER A 168 -1.42 -6.02 6.20
CA SER A 168 -0.70 -7.09 5.51
C SER A 168 0.40 -6.58 4.56
N LEU A 169 0.45 -5.28 4.25
CA LEU A 169 1.33 -4.75 3.20
C LEU A 169 2.81 -5.00 3.46
N ALA A 170 3.27 -4.93 4.71
CA ALA A 170 4.66 -5.18 5.05
C ALA A 170 5.16 -6.59 4.67
N GLY A 171 4.25 -7.56 4.49
CA GLY A 171 4.60 -8.95 4.19
C GLY A 171 5.37 -9.62 5.33
N ASP A 172 6.11 -10.67 4.99
CA ASP A 172 6.92 -11.45 5.93
C ASP A 172 8.32 -10.86 6.19
N GLN A 173 8.77 -9.95 5.33
CA GLN A 173 10.09 -9.32 5.39
C GLN A 173 9.94 -7.81 5.55
N PRO A 174 9.86 -7.31 6.80
CA PRO A 174 9.70 -5.88 7.03
C PRO A 174 10.99 -5.11 6.70
N GLY A 175 10.83 -3.90 6.14
CA GLY A 175 11.91 -2.95 5.93
C GLY A 175 12.81 -3.27 4.72
N SER A 176 13.77 -2.37 4.49
CA SER A 176 14.68 -2.47 3.35
C SER A 176 15.70 -3.59 3.49
N GLN A 177 15.96 -4.27 2.39
CA GLN A 177 17.04 -5.26 2.21
C GLN A 177 18.12 -4.73 1.26
N ILE A 178 18.07 -3.45 0.91
CA ILE A 178 19.06 -2.81 0.04
C ILE A 178 20.07 -2.09 0.93
N ALA A 179 21.36 -2.37 0.74
CA ALA A 179 22.44 -1.67 1.41
C ALA A 179 23.57 -1.31 0.43
N PHE A 180 24.28 -0.23 0.74
CA PHE A 180 25.45 0.25 0.00
C PHE A 180 26.71 -0.05 0.81
N SER A 181 27.63 -0.80 0.21
CA SER A 181 28.93 -1.08 0.82
C SER A 181 29.92 0.03 0.46
N PRO A 182 30.50 0.74 1.44
CA PRO A 182 31.51 1.76 1.19
C PRO A 182 32.82 1.14 0.69
N GLY A 183 33.49 1.81 -0.26
CA GLY A 183 34.85 1.48 -0.68
C GLY A 183 35.89 2.45 -0.14
N ASP A 184 37.15 2.26 -0.51
CA ASP A 184 38.18 3.28 -0.29
C ASP A 184 37.89 4.51 -1.15
N LEU A 185 38.01 5.70 -0.56
CA LEU A 185 37.96 6.94 -1.32
C LEU A 185 39.30 7.15 -2.04
N PRO A 186 39.28 7.65 -3.30
CA PRO A 186 40.52 7.99 -3.98
C PRO A 186 41.24 9.09 -3.17
N THR A 187 42.38 8.74 -2.58
CA THR A 187 43.27 9.73 -1.97
C THR A 187 43.79 10.61 -3.09
N THR A 188 43.32 11.85 -3.18
CA THR A 188 44.00 12.88 -3.96
C THR A 188 45.38 13.08 -3.34
N SER A 189 46.42 12.46 -3.91
CA SER A 189 47.79 12.80 -3.57
C SER A 189 48.00 14.29 -3.88
N PRO A 190 48.51 15.11 -2.95
CA PRO A 190 48.83 16.49 -3.25
C PRO A 190 49.96 16.49 -4.27
N THR A 191 49.69 17.03 -5.47
CA THR A 191 50.73 17.35 -6.44
C THR A 191 51.56 18.49 -5.84
N GLY A 192 52.75 18.16 -5.33
CA GLY A 192 53.76 19.13 -4.92
C GLY A 192 54.48 19.76 -6.11
#